data_AF-A0A356KNJ2-F1
#
_entry.id   AF-A0A356KNJ2-F1
#
_cell.length_a   1.000
_cell.length_b   1.000
_cell.length_c   1.000
_cell.angle_alpha   90.00
_cell.angle_beta   90.00
_cell.angle_gamma   90.00
#
_symmetry.space_group_name_H-M   'P 1'
#
loop_
_entity.id
_entity.type
_entity.pdbx_description
1 polymer ?
#
loop_
_entity_poly.entity_id
_entity_poly.type
_entity_poly.pdbx_seq_one_letter_code
_entity_poly.pdbx_strand_id
1 'polypeptide(L)'
;MNKKEAQRLNDVALNIIDLAHCLHTGTANEISQETWQNMFARGKNHEAARKQWRGWKEALERHGLCERVKEGREDHVILLPNAVEVAEALRAKAQAVLNRGKVERRDPDQVTITGQTFYLKVYGRAVRPLTDREYAALRASILEEGRIEVAIVVDPQGNVVDGKHRLLIADELGLEDIPVNVLDGDEEMLHRLAEDLNACRRQFTKQQLAELRRQRRARVEVQRKAGKSLRQIAAAEGVDYTTIRNDLAASAVDPDVEVQGSDGRVQPASKPTQGEAEARRQRVAGLVAEEKTVTEIAEALGVSARTIQRDISALGLREPTQPTGPEEPQGFGIVVQEVRLGETSWQGVDPEA
;
A
#
# COMPACT_ATOMS: atom_id res chain seq x y z
N MET A 1 -34.84 -1.31 26.44
CA MET A 1 -34.02 -1.08 25.24
C MET A 1 -34.40 -2.10 24.18
N ASN A 2 -35.01 -1.66 23.08
CA ASN A 2 -35.28 -2.52 21.92
C ASN A 2 -34.02 -2.69 21.04
N LYS A 3 -34.03 -3.59 20.05
CA LYS A 3 -32.85 -3.86 19.19
C LYS A 3 -32.35 -2.62 18.45
N LYS A 4 -33.23 -1.73 17.99
CA LYS A 4 -32.86 -0.50 17.27
C LYS A 4 -32.18 0.51 18.20
N GLU A 5 -32.68 0.65 19.42
CA GLU A 5 -32.05 1.46 20.47
C GLU A 5 -30.69 0.89 20.89
N ALA A 6 -30.58 -0.43 21.02
CA ALA A 6 -29.33 -1.10 21.32
C ALA A 6 -28.28 -0.88 20.23
N GLN A 7 -28.68 -0.99 18.95
CA GLN A 7 -27.77 -0.71 17.83
C GLN A 7 -27.28 0.74 17.87
N ARG A 8 -28.18 1.71 18.04
CA ARG A 8 -27.81 3.13 18.15
C ARG A 8 -26.86 3.38 19.31
N LEU A 9 -27.10 2.76 20.46
CA LEU A 9 -26.25 2.88 21.65
C LEU A 9 -24.87 2.26 21.42
N ASN A 10 -24.80 1.10 20.75
CA ASN A 10 -23.56 0.44 20.35
C ASN A 10 -22.75 1.31 19.39
N ASP A 11 -23.40 1.91 18.39
CA ASP A 11 -22.74 2.77 17.40
C ASP A 11 -22.19 4.04 18.08
N VAL A 12 -22.94 4.65 19.01
CA VAL A 12 -22.47 5.79 19.81
C VAL A 12 -21.25 5.41 20.63
N ALA A 13 -21.30 4.28 21.35
CA ALA A 13 -20.20 3.80 22.17
C ALA A 13 -18.92 3.52 21.36
N LEU A 14 -19.05 2.87 20.20
CA LEU A 14 -17.91 2.62 19.31
C LEU A 14 -17.27 3.91 18.80
N ASN A 15 -18.09 4.90 18.41
CA ASN A 15 -17.57 6.19 17.97
C ASN A 15 -16.79 6.91 19.07
N ILE A 16 -17.17 6.75 20.34
CA ILE A 16 -16.46 7.35 21.49
C ILE A 16 -15.15 6.64 21.77
N ILE A 17 -15.14 5.32 21.73
CA ILE A 17 -13.92 4.53 21.90
C ILE A 17 -12.92 4.90 20.79
N ASP A 18 -13.39 5.00 19.54
CA ASP A 18 -12.57 5.45 18.41
C ASP A 18 -12.05 6.88 18.62
N LEU A 19 -12.90 7.78 19.14
CA LEU A 19 -12.53 9.16 19.42
C LEU A 19 -11.48 9.28 20.54
N ALA A 20 -11.67 8.60 21.66
CA ALA A 20 -10.74 8.60 22.78
C ALA A 20 -9.37 8.01 22.38
N HIS A 21 -9.36 6.97 21.55
CA HIS A 21 -8.13 6.45 20.96
C HIS A 21 -7.42 7.48 20.08
N CYS A 22 -8.15 8.30 19.31
CA CYS A 22 -7.53 9.36 18.52
C CYS A 22 -6.99 10.51 19.39
N LEU A 23 -7.70 10.92 20.44
CA LEU A 23 -7.23 11.98 21.35
C LEU A 23 -6.01 11.53 22.16
N HIS A 24 -5.90 10.26 22.56
CA HIS A 24 -4.71 9.77 23.26
C HIS A 24 -3.40 9.80 22.41
N THR A 25 -3.53 10.00 21.10
CA THR A 25 -2.39 10.15 20.17
C THR A 25 -2.07 11.61 19.80
N GLY A 26 -2.81 12.59 20.34
CA GLY A 26 -2.64 14.02 20.07
C GLY A 26 -2.83 14.90 21.32
N THR A 27 -2.33 16.12 21.29
CA THR A 27 -2.30 17.05 22.44
C THR A 27 -3.60 17.80 22.71
N ALA A 28 -4.74 17.40 22.13
CA ALA A 28 -5.99 18.13 22.24
C ALA A 28 -7.07 17.27 22.91
N ASN A 29 -7.63 17.76 24.02
CA ASN A 29 -8.83 17.21 24.67
C ASN A 29 -10.14 17.77 24.08
N GLU A 30 -10.04 18.52 22.98
CA GLU A 30 -11.12 19.31 22.40
C GLU A 30 -11.32 18.94 20.93
N ILE A 31 -12.58 18.73 20.53
CA ILE A 31 -12.92 18.38 19.15
C ILE A 31 -13.85 19.44 18.58
N SER A 32 -13.35 20.16 17.58
CA SER A 32 -14.17 21.07 16.76
C SER A 32 -14.94 20.31 15.68
N GLN A 33 -15.96 20.97 15.09
CA GLN A 33 -16.71 20.39 13.96
C GLN A 33 -15.80 20.04 12.78
N GLU A 34 -14.83 20.90 12.49
CA GLU A 34 -13.90 20.73 11.37
C GLU A 34 -12.99 19.53 11.59
N THR A 35 -12.42 19.40 12.79
CA THR A 35 -11.60 18.25 13.19
C THR A 35 -12.41 16.96 13.11
N TRP A 36 -13.64 16.95 13.64
CA TRP A 36 -14.54 15.80 13.53
C TRP A 36 -14.88 15.46 12.07
N GLN A 37 -15.15 16.46 11.22
CA GLN A 37 -15.49 16.22 9.83
C GLN A 37 -14.32 15.63 9.05
N ASN A 38 -13.10 16.13 9.29
CA ASN A 38 -11.88 15.61 8.68
C ASN A 38 -11.59 14.16 9.10
N MET A 39 -11.93 13.78 10.33
CA MET A 39 -11.67 12.45 10.88
C MET A 39 -12.76 11.42 10.55
N PHE A 40 -14.04 11.78 10.66
CA PHE A 40 -15.15 10.82 10.64
C PHE A 40 -16.13 11.01 9.47
N ALA A 41 -16.05 12.13 8.74
CA ALA A 41 -16.97 12.46 7.66
C ALA A 41 -16.26 12.98 6.39
N ARG A 42 -15.01 12.55 6.17
CA ARG A 42 -14.21 12.94 5.01
C ARG A 42 -14.93 12.51 3.72
N GLY A 43 -15.30 13.47 2.89
CA GLY A 43 -16.06 13.23 1.64
C GLY A 43 -17.58 13.40 1.74
N LYS A 44 -18.14 13.70 2.93
CA LYS A 44 -19.56 14.09 3.05
C LYS A 44 -19.76 15.57 2.74
N ASN A 45 -20.89 15.90 2.11
CA ASN A 45 -21.32 17.30 1.94
C ASN A 45 -21.48 17.99 3.31
N HIS A 46 -21.13 19.27 3.37
CA HIS A 46 -21.09 20.10 4.56
C HIS A 46 -22.40 20.07 5.38
N GLU A 47 -23.56 20.08 4.73
CA GLU A 47 -24.85 20.02 5.42
C GLU A 47 -25.12 18.67 6.10
N ALA A 48 -24.76 17.57 5.43
CA ALA A 48 -24.89 16.22 5.97
C ALA A 48 -23.92 15.98 7.14
N ALA A 49 -22.67 16.47 7.00
CA ALA A 49 -21.68 16.44 8.07
C ALA A 49 -22.16 17.24 9.29
N ARG A 50 -22.70 18.45 9.08
CA ARG A 50 -23.23 19.29 10.16
C ARG A 50 -24.42 18.65 10.87
N LYS A 51 -25.34 17.99 10.14
CA LYS A 51 -26.47 17.27 10.73
C LYS A 51 -25.99 16.09 11.58
N GLN A 52 -25.04 15.33 11.08
CA GLN A 52 -24.46 14.19 11.79
C GLN A 52 -23.66 14.65 13.02
N TRP A 53 -22.89 15.74 12.92
CA TRP A 53 -22.17 16.35 14.03
C TRP A 53 -23.12 16.76 15.17
N ARG A 54 -24.26 17.40 14.85
CA ARG A 54 -25.28 17.74 15.86
C ARG A 54 -25.84 16.50 16.56
N GLY A 55 -26.27 15.50 15.79
CA GLY A 55 -26.82 14.26 16.37
C GLY A 55 -25.80 13.50 17.22
N TRP A 56 -24.53 13.57 16.83
CA TRP A 56 -23.43 12.99 17.58
C TRP A 56 -23.20 13.72 18.91
N LYS A 57 -23.13 15.06 18.91
CA LYS A 57 -23.04 15.87 20.14
C LYS A 57 -24.18 15.62 21.11
N GLU A 58 -25.41 15.62 20.61
CA GLU A 58 -26.59 15.35 21.43
C GLU A 58 -26.56 13.94 22.05
N ALA A 59 -25.98 12.95 21.36
CA ALA A 59 -25.83 11.61 21.89
C ALA A 59 -24.79 11.55 23.02
N LEU A 60 -23.67 12.24 22.87
CA LEU A 60 -22.63 12.29 23.90
C LEU A 60 -23.11 13.02 25.16
N GLU A 61 -23.76 14.16 24.98
CA GLU A 61 -24.32 14.96 26.07
C GLU A 61 -25.40 14.16 26.82
N ARG A 62 -26.31 13.49 26.09
CA ARG A 62 -27.37 12.66 26.68
C ARG A 62 -26.82 11.53 27.56
N HIS A 63 -25.65 11.00 27.24
CA HIS A 63 -25.04 9.91 27.99
C HIS A 63 -23.97 10.37 29.00
N GLY A 64 -23.81 11.68 29.18
CA GLY A 64 -22.87 12.25 30.15
C GLY A 64 -21.42 11.93 29.81
N LEU A 65 -21.07 11.92 28.53
CA LEU A 65 -19.75 11.52 28.02
C LEU A 65 -18.88 12.70 27.62
N CYS A 66 -19.47 13.88 27.51
CA CYS A 66 -18.76 15.09 27.15
C CYS A 66 -19.34 16.33 27.84
N GLU A 67 -18.51 17.35 27.94
CA GLU A 67 -18.91 18.72 28.19
C GLU A 67 -18.87 19.52 26.90
N ARG A 68 -19.82 20.44 26.75
CA ARG A 68 -19.89 21.34 25.60
C ARG A 68 -19.31 22.68 25.97
N VAL A 69 -18.33 23.12 25.20
CA VAL A 69 -17.71 24.43 25.37
C VAL A 69 -18.02 25.25 24.13
N LYS A 70 -18.67 26.40 24.33
CA LYS A 70 -18.90 27.38 23.27
C LYS A 70 -17.87 28.48 23.37
N GLU A 71 -17.04 28.61 22.35
CA GLU A 71 -16.07 29.69 22.23
C GLU A 71 -16.40 30.51 20.98
N GLY A 72 -17.05 31.66 21.17
CA GLY A 72 -17.51 32.51 20.08
C GLY A 72 -18.53 31.83 19.14
N ARG A 73 -18.12 31.54 17.90
CA ARG A 73 -18.94 30.85 16.88
C ARG A 73 -18.71 29.34 16.82
N GLU A 74 -17.74 28.84 17.58
CA GLU A 74 -17.34 27.44 17.60
C GLU A 74 -17.96 26.69 18.79
N ASP A 75 -18.33 25.43 18.56
CA ASP A 75 -19.04 24.58 19.52
C ASP A 75 -18.24 23.28 19.66
N HIS A 76 -17.34 23.29 20.64
CA HIS A 76 -16.38 22.24 20.95
C HIS A 76 -16.98 21.19 21.88
N VAL A 77 -16.44 19.98 21.75
CA VAL A 77 -16.78 18.85 22.62
C VAL A 77 -15.53 18.43 23.36
N ILE A 78 -15.61 18.41 24.69
CA ILE A 78 -14.56 17.92 25.58
C ILE A 78 -15.02 16.59 26.15
N LEU A 79 -14.26 15.52 25.92
CA LEU A 79 -14.57 14.24 26.54
C LEU A 79 -14.25 14.26 28.03
N LEU A 80 -15.12 13.67 28.83
CA LEU A 80 -14.85 13.47 30.24
C LEU A 80 -13.77 12.39 30.44
N PRO A 81 -12.97 12.45 31.53
CA PRO A 81 -11.91 11.47 31.80
C PRO A 81 -12.39 10.01 31.86
N ASN A 82 -13.63 9.79 32.28
CA ASN A 82 -14.28 8.48 32.37
C ASN A 82 -15.09 8.10 31.12
N ALA A 83 -15.02 8.90 30.04
CA ALA A 83 -15.85 8.70 28.86
C ALA A 83 -15.63 7.33 28.19
N VAL A 84 -14.40 6.80 28.25
CA VAL A 84 -14.07 5.47 27.70
C VAL A 84 -14.76 4.37 28.51
N GLU A 85 -14.63 4.39 29.84
CA GLU A 85 -15.23 3.40 30.73
C GLU A 85 -16.76 3.39 30.61
N VAL A 86 -17.37 4.59 30.54
CA VAL A 86 -18.81 4.73 30.37
C VAL A 86 -19.24 4.26 28.97
N ALA A 87 -18.47 4.55 27.92
CA ALA A 87 -18.74 4.05 26.57
C ALA A 87 -18.64 2.52 26.49
N GLU A 88 -17.64 1.91 27.12
CA GLU A 88 -17.51 0.45 27.20
C GLU A 88 -18.68 -0.19 27.95
N ALA A 89 -19.12 0.41 29.06
CA ALA A 89 -20.29 -0.05 29.80
C ALA A 89 -21.59 0.07 28.98
N LEU A 90 -21.76 1.16 28.22
CA LEU A 90 -22.89 1.33 27.29
C LEU A 90 -22.84 0.28 26.18
N ARG A 91 -21.66 0.04 25.59
CA ARG A 91 -21.45 -1.00 24.58
C ARG A 91 -21.81 -2.39 25.11
N ALA A 92 -21.38 -2.74 26.31
CA ALA A 92 -21.70 -4.03 26.93
C ALA A 92 -23.22 -4.20 27.11
N LYS A 93 -23.92 -3.15 27.59
CA LYS A 93 -25.38 -3.14 27.71
C LYS A 93 -26.08 -3.29 26.36
N ALA A 94 -25.60 -2.60 25.33
CA ALA A 94 -26.13 -2.72 23.97
C ALA A 94 -25.92 -4.13 23.41
N GLN A 95 -24.70 -4.65 23.53
CA GLN A 95 -24.33 -5.96 23.03
C GLN A 95 -25.12 -7.07 23.73
N ALA A 96 -25.40 -6.95 25.03
CA ALA A 96 -26.26 -7.89 25.75
C ALA A 96 -27.68 -7.96 25.18
N VAL A 97 -28.24 -6.85 24.72
CA VAL A 97 -29.56 -6.80 24.07
C VAL A 97 -29.49 -7.28 22.62
N LEU A 98 -28.44 -6.93 21.89
CA LEU A 98 -28.20 -7.39 20.51
C LEU A 98 -27.94 -8.91 20.46
N ASN A 99 -27.31 -9.46 21.50
CA ASN A 99 -27.05 -10.88 21.67
C ASN A 99 -28.21 -11.63 22.30
N ARG A 100 -29.26 -10.94 22.77
CA ARG A 100 -30.42 -11.60 23.38
C ARG A 100 -31.18 -12.41 22.32
N GLY A 101 -31.16 -13.72 22.48
CA GLY A 101 -31.71 -14.66 21.50
C GLY A 101 -30.79 -14.97 20.32
N LYS A 102 -29.55 -14.44 20.30
CA LYS A 102 -28.48 -15.09 19.53
C LYS A 102 -28.09 -16.34 20.32
N VAL A 103 -28.54 -17.50 19.86
CA VAL A 103 -27.89 -18.75 20.21
C VAL A 103 -26.44 -18.56 19.81
N GLU A 104 -25.51 -18.79 20.74
CA GLU A 104 -24.10 -18.89 20.42
C GLU A 104 -24.04 -19.86 19.23
N ARG A 105 -23.74 -19.36 18.02
CA ARG A 105 -23.64 -20.22 16.85
C ARG A 105 -22.46 -21.14 17.15
N ARG A 106 -22.73 -22.31 17.72
CA ARG A 106 -21.87 -23.45 17.53
C ARG A 106 -21.85 -23.64 16.03
N ASP A 107 -20.76 -23.21 15.40
CA ASP A 107 -20.51 -23.57 14.02
C ASP A 107 -20.72 -25.09 13.92
N PRO A 108 -21.49 -25.57 12.94
CA PRO A 108 -21.74 -26.99 12.81
C PRO A 108 -20.40 -27.74 12.70
N ASP A 109 -20.29 -28.91 13.32
CA ASP A 109 -19.05 -29.70 13.31
C ASP A 109 -18.66 -30.14 11.87
N GLN A 110 -19.64 -30.13 10.96
CA GLN A 110 -19.47 -30.43 9.54
C GLN A 110 -20.43 -29.61 8.67
N VAL A 111 -20.04 -29.34 7.42
CA VAL A 111 -20.85 -28.66 6.40
C VAL A 111 -20.87 -29.54 5.16
N THR A 112 -22.03 -29.72 4.52
CA THR A 112 -22.16 -30.52 3.30
C THR A 112 -22.56 -29.62 2.14
N ILE A 113 -21.70 -29.50 1.14
CA ILE A 113 -21.96 -28.71 -0.06
C ILE A 113 -21.80 -29.63 -1.26
N THR A 114 -22.78 -29.63 -2.16
CA THR A 114 -22.79 -30.44 -3.40
C THR A 114 -22.49 -31.94 -3.21
N GLY A 115 -22.88 -32.50 -2.06
CA GLY A 115 -22.67 -33.92 -1.72
C GLY A 115 -21.30 -34.23 -1.13
N GLN A 116 -20.42 -33.24 -1.00
CA GLN A 116 -19.14 -33.35 -0.30
C GLN A 116 -19.28 -32.85 1.14
N THR A 117 -18.91 -33.70 2.10
CA THR A 117 -18.90 -33.36 3.53
C THR A 117 -17.53 -32.83 3.93
N PHE A 118 -17.52 -31.65 4.54
CA PHE A 118 -16.34 -31.01 5.09
C PHE A 118 -16.43 -30.97 6.61
N TYR A 119 -15.38 -31.40 7.29
CA TYR A 119 -15.31 -31.37 8.75
C TYR A 119 -14.61 -30.09 9.22
N LEU A 120 -15.25 -29.33 10.11
CA LEU A 120 -14.70 -28.08 10.64
C LEU A 120 -13.73 -28.33 11.82
N LYS A 121 -12.95 -29.41 11.75
CA LYS A 121 -11.88 -29.71 12.71
C LYS A 121 -10.89 -28.54 12.66
N VAL A 122 -10.67 -27.89 13.79
CA VAL A 122 -9.76 -26.74 13.87
C VAL A 122 -8.33 -27.25 13.94
N TYR A 123 -7.60 -27.14 12.83
CA TYR A 123 -6.15 -27.24 12.83
C TYR A 123 -5.54 -25.91 13.33
N GLY A 124 -4.58 -25.99 14.26
CA GLY A 124 -3.87 -24.87 14.87
C GLY A 124 -4.44 -24.40 16.23
N ARG A 125 -3.62 -23.66 17.00
CA ARG A 125 -4.11 -22.96 18.20
C ARG A 125 -5.22 -21.98 17.83
N ALA A 126 -6.23 -21.84 18.68
CA ALA A 126 -7.39 -20.96 18.47
C ALA A 126 -6.96 -19.50 18.30
N VAL A 127 -6.74 -19.08 17.06
CA VAL A 127 -6.46 -17.69 16.73
C VAL A 127 -7.81 -16.94 16.76
N ARG A 128 -7.85 -15.71 17.32
CA ARG A 128 -9.08 -14.93 17.64
C ARG A 128 -10.28 -15.16 16.70
N PRO A 129 -11.52 -15.34 17.18
CA PRO A 129 -12.67 -15.46 16.29
C PRO A 129 -12.84 -14.20 15.44
N LEU A 130 -13.40 -14.35 14.23
CA LEU A 130 -13.84 -13.21 13.40
C LEU A 130 -14.86 -12.38 14.18
N THR A 131 -14.75 -11.06 14.11
CA THR A 131 -15.80 -10.17 14.65
C THR A 131 -17.02 -10.17 13.74
N ASP A 132 -18.21 -9.86 14.28
CA ASP A 132 -19.46 -9.74 13.51
C ASP A 132 -19.32 -8.80 12.28
N ARG A 133 -18.51 -7.74 12.40
CA ARG A 133 -18.24 -6.79 11.31
C ARG A 133 -17.37 -7.40 10.21
N GLU A 134 -16.34 -8.15 10.58
CA GLU A 134 -15.46 -8.85 9.62
C GLU A 134 -16.23 -9.96 8.89
N TYR A 135 -17.08 -10.68 9.62
CA TYR A 135 -17.96 -11.70 9.02
C TYR A 135 -18.96 -11.08 8.04
N ALA A 136 -19.64 -9.99 8.42
CA ALA A 136 -20.58 -9.31 7.54
C ALA A 136 -19.91 -8.72 6.28
N ALA A 137 -18.69 -8.19 6.43
CA ALA A 137 -17.91 -7.69 5.30
C ALA A 137 -17.49 -8.81 4.34
N LEU A 138 -17.00 -9.95 4.88
CA LEU A 138 -16.64 -11.12 4.09
C LEU A 138 -17.86 -11.70 3.35
N ARG A 139 -19.01 -11.78 4.04
CA ARG A 139 -20.27 -12.23 3.44
C ARG A 139 -20.73 -11.31 2.31
N ALA A 140 -20.58 -10.00 2.46
CA ALA A 140 -20.94 -9.05 1.42
C ALA A 140 -20.04 -9.20 0.18
N SER A 141 -18.73 -9.37 0.35
CA SER A 141 -17.79 -9.60 -0.76
C SER A 141 -18.14 -10.86 -1.55
N ILE A 142 -18.34 -11.98 -0.85
CA ILE A 142 -18.67 -13.27 -1.48
C ILE A 142 -20.03 -13.20 -2.20
N LEU A 143 -21.00 -12.48 -1.62
CA LEU A 143 -22.30 -12.27 -2.25
C LEU A 143 -22.21 -11.39 -3.51
N GLU A 144 -21.36 -10.36 -3.48
CA GLU A 144 -21.16 -9.44 -4.62
C GLU A 144 -20.44 -10.13 -5.78
N GLU A 145 -19.41 -10.91 -5.49
CA GLU A 145 -18.63 -11.65 -6.48
C GLU A 145 -19.33 -12.93 -6.96
N GLY A 146 -20.25 -13.47 -6.15
CA GLY A 146 -20.99 -14.70 -6.44
C GLY A 146 -20.14 -15.97 -6.44
N ARG A 147 -18.89 -15.90 -5.97
CA ARG A 147 -17.93 -17.01 -5.93
C ARG A 147 -16.90 -16.80 -4.82
N ILE A 148 -16.17 -17.86 -4.49
CA ILE A 148 -15.00 -17.77 -3.61
C ILE A 148 -13.75 -17.63 -4.48
N GLU A 149 -13.00 -16.52 -4.35
CA GLU A 149 -11.76 -16.34 -5.10
C GLU A 149 -10.59 -17.18 -4.58
N VAL A 150 -10.55 -17.40 -3.26
CA VAL A 150 -9.44 -18.09 -2.58
C VAL A 150 -9.88 -19.49 -2.19
N ALA A 151 -9.25 -20.49 -2.81
CA ALA A 151 -9.56 -21.90 -2.57
C ALA A 151 -9.53 -22.27 -1.07
N ILE A 152 -10.44 -23.14 -0.68
CA ILE A 152 -10.52 -23.74 0.65
C ILE A 152 -9.50 -24.87 0.70
N VAL A 153 -8.65 -24.89 1.73
CA VAL A 153 -7.64 -25.93 1.90
C VAL A 153 -8.20 -27.00 2.81
N VAL A 154 -8.20 -28.24 2.33
CA VAL A 154 -8.69 -29.41 3.07
C VAL A 154 -7.66 -30.53 3.03
N ASP A 155 -7.73 -31.45 3.99
CA ASP A 155 -6.97 -32.71 3.94
C ASP A 155 -7.71 -33.78 3.11
N PRO A 156 -7.06 -34.92 2.80
CA PRO A 156 -7.70 -36.02 2.04
C PRO A 156 -8.93 -36.64 2.73
N GLN A 157 -9.10 -36.44 4.04
CA GLN A 157 -10.23 -36.91 4.83
C GLN A 157 -11.39 -35.89 4.88
N GLY A 158 -11.22 -34.71 4.26
CA GLY A 158 -12.22 -33.65 4.20
C GLY A 158 -12.23 -32.72 5.42
N ASN A 159 -11.20 -32.76 6.27
CA ASN A 159 -11.07 -31.78 7.34
C ASN A 159 -10.53 -30.46 6.80
N VAL A 160 -11.14 -29.35 7.22
CA VAL A 160 -10.79 -28.00 6.76
C VAL A 160 -9.53 -27.51 7.47
N VAL A 161 -8.45 -27.34 6.71
CA VAL A 161 -7.18 -26.77 7.17
C VAL A 161 -7.24 -25.24 7.17
N ASP A 162 -7.84 -24.64 6.13
CA ASP A 162 -8.05 -23.20 6.06
C ASP A 162 -9.29 -22.83 5.22
N GLY A 163 -9.99 -21.77 5.64
CA GLY A 163 -11.20 -21.28 4.95
C GLY A 163 -12.52 -21.60 5.63
N LYS A 164 -12.51 -21.96 6.92
CA LYS A 164 -13.72 -22.23 7.72
C LYS A 164 -14.85 -21.20 7.50
N HIS A 165 -14.56 -19.91 7.66
CA HIS A 165 -15.58 -18.88 7.51
C HIS A 165 -16.07 -18.70 6.07
N ARG A 166 -15.22 -18.97 5.06
CA ARG A 166 -15.65 -18.96 3.65
C ARG A 166 -16.60 -20.12 3.37
N LEU A 167 -16.31 -21.30 3.90
CA LEU A 167 -17.18 -22.47 3.78
C LEU A 167 -18.56 -22.24 4.42
N LEU A 168 -18.58 -21.69 5.65
CA LEU A 168 -19.82 -21.36 6.34
C LEU A 168 -20.66 -20.34 5.57
N ILE A 169 -20.02 -19.33 4.98
CA ILE A 169 -20.72 -18.33 4.17
C ILE A 169 -21.23 -18.95 2.86
N ALA A 170 -20.46 -19.84 2.23
CA ALA A 170 -20.89 -20.52 1.01
C ALA A 170 -22.13 -21.38 1.23
N ASP A 171 -22.17 -22.12 2.35
CA ASP A 171 -23.36 -22.89 2.77
C ASP A 171 -24.57 -21.95 3.02
N GLU A 172 -24.36 -20.84 3.73
CA GLU A 172 -25.42 -19.84 3.95
C GLU A 172 -25.97 -19.21 2.67
N LEU A 173 -25.12 -19.07 1.65
CA LEU A 173 -25.47 -18.45 0.37
C LEU A 173 -25.93 -19.48 -0.67
N GLY A 174 -25.81 -20.79 -0.38
CA GLY A 174 -26.13 -21.86 -1.33
C GLY A 174 -25.21 -21.90 -2.55
N LEU A 175 -23.93 -21.55 -2.38
CA LEU A 175 -22.96 -21.62 -3.49
C LEU A 175 -22.63 -23.08 -3.82
N GLU A 176 -22.75 -23.44 -5.09
CA GLU A 176 -22.50 -24.81 -5.57
C GLU A 176 -21.04 -25.02 -6.04
N ASP A 177 -20.41 -23.97 -6.57
CA ASP A 177 -19.04 -24.02 -7.07
C ASP A 177 -18.06 -23.44 -6.04
N ILE A 178 -17.31 -24.33 -5.39
CA ILE A 178 -16.33 -23.96 -4.37
C ILE A 178 -14.96 -24.49 -4.80
N PRO A 179 -13.97 -23.60 -5.01
CA PRO A 179 -12.62 -24.05 -5.28
C PRO A 179 -12.03 -24.69 -4.02
N VAL A 180 -11.71 -25.97 -4.12
CA VAL A 180 -11.10 -26.76 -3.04
C VAL A 180 -9.70 -27.20 -3.45
N ASN A 181 -8.72 -27.01 -2.57
CA ASN A 181 -7.38 -27.55 -2.71
C ASN A 181 -7.15 -28.62 -1.64
N VAL A 182 -6.92 -29.86 -2.08
CA VAL A 182 -6.64 -30.98 -1.19
C VAL A 182 -5.13 -31.04 -0.96
N LEU A 183 -4.71 -30.92 0.29
CA LEU A 183 -3.31 -31.02 0.68
C LEU A 183 -3.10 -32.26 1.55
N ASP A 184 -2.27 -33.17 1.06
CA ASP A 184 -1.84 -34.34 1.82
C ASP A 184 -0.61 -34.00 2.67
N GLY A 185 -0.57 -34.52 3.90
CA GLY A 185 0.52 -34.27 4.84
C GLY A 185 0.24 -34.78 6.25
N ASP A 186 1.28 -34.79 7.09
CA ASP A 186 1.14 -35.17 8.49
C ASP A 186 0.38 -34.09 9.30
N GLU A 187 -0.23 -34.52 10.42
CA GLU A 187 -1.07 -33.64 11.25
C GLU A 187 -0.27 -32.42 11.76
N GLU A 188 1.02 -32.57 12.09
CA GLU A 188 1.87 -31.46 12.54
C GLU A 188 2.15 -30.43 11.44
N MET A 189 2.34 -30.87 10.20
CA MET A 189 2.53 -30.02 9.03
C MET A 189 1.25 -29.26 8.70
N LEU A 190 0.10 -29.95 8.73
CA LEU A 190 -1.21 -29.33 8.52
C LEU A 190 -1.54 -28.32 9.63
N HIS A 191 -1.18 -28.60 10.88
CA HIS A 191 -1.28 -27.67 12.00
C HIS A 191 -0.41 -26.41 11.80
N ARG A 192 0.87 -26.59 11.46
CA ARG A 192 1.78 -25.46 11.20
C ARG A 192 1.31 -24.63 10.01
N LEU A 193 0.88 -25.27 8.93
CA LEU A 193 0.36 -24.58 7.76
C LEU A 193 -0.93 -23.82 8.09
N ALA A 194 -1.84 -24.39 8.87
CA ALA A 194 -3.04 -23.69 9.32
C ALA A 194 -2.67 -22.47 10.16
N GLU A 195 -1.68 -22.56 11.04
CA GLU A 195 -1.18 -21.43 11.83
C GLU A 195 -0.53 -20.35 10.96
N ASP A 196 0.31 -20.74 9.99
CA ASP A 196 0.99 -19.84 9.06
C ASP A 196 -0.01 -19.14 8.12
N LEU A 197 -0.94 -19.88 7.52
CA LEU A 197 -1.99 -19.32 6.67
C LEU A 197 -2.90 -18.38 7.47
N ASN A 198 -3.26 -18.74 8.70
CA ASN A 198 -4.03 -17.86 9.58
C ASN A 198 -3.24 -16.61 9.99
N ALA A 199 -1.96 -16.75 10.35
CA ALA A 199 -1.09 -15.64 10.75
C ALA A 199 -0.81 -14.68 9.58
N CYS A 200 -0.56 -15.21 8.38
CA CYS A 200 -0.35 -14.43 7.17
C CYS A 200 -1.64 -13.76 6.66
N ARG A 201 -2.82 -14.37 6.85
CA ARG A 201 -4.11 -13.83 6.37
C ARG A 201 -4.83 -12.94 7.38
N ARG A 202 -4.54 -13.06 8.68
CA ARG A 202 -4.94 -12.08 9.71
C ARG A 202 -4.02 -10.89 9.58
N GLN A 203 -4.13 -10.22 8.44
CA GLN A 203 -3.44 -8.99 8.14
C GLN A 203 -3.72 -8.03 9.28
N PHE A 204 -2.65 -7.83 10.05
CA PHE A 204 -2.38 -6.76 10.97
C PHE A 204 -3.61 -6.01 11.49
N THR A 205 -3.83 -6.03 12.81
CA THR A 205 -4.77 -5.11 13.44
C THR A 205 -4.48 -3.68 12.97
N LYS A 206 -5.47 -2.77 13.02
CA LYS A 206 -5.23 -1.36 12.64
C LYS A 206 -3.98 -0.77 13.31
N GLN A 207 -3.69 -1.21 14.54
CA GLN A 207 -2.47 -0.86 15.27
C GLN A 207 -1.21 -1.41 14.61
N GLN A 208 -1.19 -2.68 14.21
CA GLN A 208 -0.05 -3.29 13.51
C GLN A 208 0.16 -2.69 12.10
N LEU A 209 -0.92 -2.34 11.39
CA LEU A 209 -0.80 -1.61 10.10
C LEU A 209 -0.25 -0.20 10.30
N ALA A 210 -0.66 0.48 11.37
CA ALA A 210 -0.13 1.79 11.72
C ALA A 210 1.35 1.72 12.11
N GLU A 211 1.75 0.68 12.84
CA GLU A 211 3.12 0.38 13.22
C GLU A 211 4.00 0.16 11.99
N LEU A 212 3.58 -0.72 11.06
CA LEU A 212 4.31 -0.99 9.83
C LEU A 212 4.43 0.25 8.94
N ARG A 213 3.37 1.08 8.87
CA ARG A 213 3.43 2.38 8.17
C ARG A 213 4.39 3.34 8.85
N ARG A 214 4.50 3.35 10.18
CA ARG A 214 5.48 4.17 10.91
C ARG A 214 6.90 3.71 10.62
N GLN A 215 7.15 2.41 10.67
CA GLN A 215 8.47 1.83 10.36
C GLN A 215 8.89 2.09 8.92
N ARG A 216 7.96 1.96 7.96
CA ARG A 216 8.23 2.29 6.55
C ARG A 216 8.55 3.77 6.39
N ARG A 217 7.77 4.68 7.00
CA ARG A 217 8.07 6.12 6.98
C ARG A 217 9.48 6.43 7.48
N ALA A 218 9.87 5.85 8.62
CA ALA A 218 11.22 6.05 9.16
C ALA A 218 12.32 5.59 8.19
N ARG A 219 12.18 4.41 7.56
CA ARG A 219 13.14 3.93 6.55
C ARG A 219 13.16 4.81 5.31
N VAL A 220 11.99 5.21 4.82
CA VAL A 220 11.83 6.09 3.65
C VAL A 220 12.50 7.45 3.90
N GLU A 221 12.33 8.04 5.09
CA GLU A 221 13.00 9.29 5.47
C GLU A 221 14.52 9.16 5.49
N VAL A 222 15.06 8.08 6.07
CA VAL A 222 16.50 7.81 6.08
C VAL A 222 17.03 7.67 4.66
N GLN A 223 16.36 6.88 3.82
CA GLN A 223 16.74 6.70 2.43
C GLN A 223 16.63 7.99 1.61
N ARG A 224 15.64 8.84 1.93
CA ARG A 224 15.47 10.13 1.27
C ARG A 224 16.57 11.12 1.66
N LYS A 225 16.94 11.20 2.95
CA LYS A 225 18.08 11.99 3.44
C LYS A 225 19.42 11.51 2.85
N ALA A 226 19.53 10.23 2.53
CA ALA A 226 20.67 9.65 1.83
C ALA A 226 20.68 9.95 0.31
N GLY A 227 19.82 10.84 -0.18
CA GLY A 227 19.83 11.30 -1.58
C GLY A 227 19.20 10.33 -2.59
N LYS A 228 18.47 9.30 -2.14
CA LYS A 228 17.77 8.39 -3.07
C LYS A 228 16.53 9.05 -3.66
N SER A 229 16.27 8.79 -4.94
CA SER A 229 15.02 9.20 -5.59
C SER A 229 13.83 8.41 -5.06
N LEU A 230 12.64 9.00 -5.09
CA LEU A 230 11.41 8.34 -4.68
C LEU A 230 11.15 7.01 -5.41
N ARG A 231 11.55 6.89 -6.68
CA ARG A 231 11.42 5.65 -7.45
C ARG A 231 12.39 4.57 -6.98
N GLN A 232 13.63 4.93 -6.64
CA GLN A 232 14.60 3.98 -6.05
C GLN A 232 14.14 3.51 -4.67
N ILE A 233 13.59 4.41 -3.86
CA ILE A 233 13.02 4.06 -2.54
C ILE A 233 11.82 3.12 -2.72
N ALA A 234 10.93 3.42 -3.66
CA ALA A 234 9.76 2.57 -3.97
C ALA A 234 10.17 1.14 -4.36
N ALA A 235 11.18 1.01 -5.23
CA ALA A 235 11.72 -0.30 -5.61
C ALA A 235 12.37 -1.03 -4.42
N ALA A 236 13.12 -0.33 -3.56
CA ALA A 236 13.76 -0.92 -2.39
C ALA A 236 12.77 -1.36 -1.31
N GLU A 237 11.65 -0.65 -1.15
CA GLU A 237 10.60 -0.97 -0.18
C GLU A 237 9.51 -1.89 -0.77
N GLY A 238 9.57 -2.22 -2.06
CA GLY A 238 8.60 -3.10 -2.73
C GLY A 238 7.19 -2.52 -2.81
N VAL A 239 7.04 -1.19 -2.89
CA VAL A 239 5.75 -0.50 -2.92
C VAL A 239 5.65 0.48 -4.09
N ASP A 240 4.43 0.89 -4.43
CA ASP A 240 4.21 1.89 -5.49
C ASP A 240 4.79 3.26 -5.13
N TYR A 241 5.28 3.99 -6.14
CA TYR A 241 5.81 5.35 -6.00
C TYR A 241 4.84 6.31 -5.27
N THR A 242 3.53 6.19 -5.53
CA THR A 242 2.50 7.02 -4.91
C THR A 242 2.43 6.80 -3.40
N THR A 243 2.74 5.58 -2.95
CA THR A 243 2.75 5.21 -1.53
C THR A 243 3.90 5.91 -0.82
N ILE A 244 5.10 5.88 -1.39
CA ILE A 244 6.28 6.61 -0.87
C ILE A 244 6.02 8.12 -0.84
N ARG A 245 5.41 8.67 -1.90
CA ARG A 245 5.03 10.10 -1.94
C ARG A 245 4.07 10.46 -0.80
N ASN A 246 3.06 9.64 -0.55
CA ASN A 246 2.08 9.89 0.50
C ASN A 246 2.69 9.71 1.90
N ASP A 247 3.61 8.77 2.06
CA ASP A 247 4.34 8.55 3.31
C ASP A 247 5.21 9.76 3.69
N LEU A 248 5.80 10.44 2.70
CA LEU A 248 6.62 11.64 2.88
C LEU A 248 5.81 12.95 2.94
N ALA A 249 4.56 12.97 2.48
CA ALA A 249 3.75 14.19 2.43
C ALA A 249 3.46 14.81 3.82
N ALA A 250 3.58 14.02 4.89
CA ALA A 250 3.44 14.48 6.27
C ALA A 250 4.80 14.71 6.97
N SER A 251 5.91 14.39 6.31
CA SER A 251 7.26 14.54 6.86
C SER A 251 7.90 15.84 6.36
N ALA A 252 8.54 16.58 7.26
CA ALA A 252 9.28 17.81 6.96
C ALA A 252 10.63 17.54 6.25
N VAL A 253 10.66 16.59 5.31
CA VAL A 253 11.86 16.35 4.50
C VAL A 253 11.91 17.44 3.44
N ASP A 254 12.96 18.25 3.51
CA ASP A 254 13.16 19.40 2.62
C ASP A 254 13.04 19.00 1.14
N PRO A 255 12.34 19.77 0.30
CA PRO A 255 12.25 19.51 -1.13
C PRO A 255 13.59 19.67 -1.86
N ASP A 256 14.61 20.28 -1.24
CA ASP A 256 15.91 20.57 -1.85
C ASP A 256 16.99 19.49 -1.62
N VAL A 257 16.59 18.25 -1.31
CA VAL A 257 17.57 17.15 -1.24
C VAL A 257 18.14 16.85 -2.63
N GLU A 258 19.47 16.84 -2.72
CA GLU A 258 20.22 16.33 -3.86
C GLU A 258 19.91 14.85 -4.11
N VAL A 259 19.53 14.52 -5.35
CA VAL A 259 19.12 13.19 -5.77
C VAL A 259 20.14 12.59 -6.71
N GLN A 260 20.61 11.39 -6.40
CA GLN A 260 21.45 10.64 -7.31
C GLN A 260 20.61 9.91 -8.36
N GLY A 261 20.77 10.31 -9.62
CA GLY A 261 20.18 9.65 -10.78
C GLY A 261 20.77 8.24 -10.99
N SER A 262 20.09 7.44 -11.83
CA SER A 262 20.59 6.12 -12.25
C SER A 262 21.91 6.20 -13.04
N ASP A 263 22.24 7.38 -13.56
CA ASP A 263 23.47 7.73 -14.25
C ASP A 263 24.61 8.13 -13.29
N GLY A 264 24.40 8.01 -11.97
CA GLY A 264 25.38 8.35 -10.93
C GLY A 264 25.52 9.85 -10.66
N ARG A 265 24.86 10.71 -11.44
CA ARG A 265 24.93 12.16 -11.32
C ARG A 265 24.00 12.66 -10.23
N VAL A 266 24.44 13.68 -9.50
CA VAL A 266 23.67 14.31 -8.41
C VAL A 266 22.95 15.54 -8.95
N GLN A 267 21.65 15.63 -8.75
CA GLN A 267 20.83 16.77 -9.19
C GLN A 267 19.82 17.17 -8.11
N PRO A 268 19.47 18.47 -7.98
CA PRO A 268 18.41 18.89 -7.07
C PRO A 268 17.09 18.20 -7.42
N ALA A 269 16.31 17.82 -6.40
CA ALA A 269 15.00 17.19 -6.60
C ALA A 269 13.96 18.15 -7.19
N SER A 270 14.15 19.46 -6.99
CA SER A 270 13.32 20.52 -7.52
C SER A 270 13.61 20.75 -9.01
N LYS A 271 12.56 21.05 -9.79
CA LYS A 271 12.76 21.48 -11.18
C LYS A 271 13.45 22.86 -11.18
N PRO A 272 14.47 23.09 -12.02
CA PRO A 272 15.09 24.40 -12.13
C PRO A 272 14.04 25.45 -12.51
N THR A 273 14.10 26.59 -11.85
CA THR A 273 13.26 27.75 -12.17
C THR A 273 13.59 28.29 -13.56
N GLN A 274 12.68 29.08 -14.14
CA GLN A 274 12.88 29.63 -15.48
C GLN A 274 14.14 30.52 -15.55
N GLY A 275 14.41 31.32 -14.51
CA GLY A 275 15.59 32.18 -14.44
C GLY A 275 16.91 31.39 -14.36
N GLU A 276 16.94 30.26 -13.65
CA GLU A 276 18.12 29.39 -13.59
C GLU A 276 18.39 28.70 -14.94
N ALA A 277 17.33 28.29 -15.65
CA ALA A 277 17.46 27.73 -16.98
C ALA A 277 18.00 28.77 -17.98
N GLU A 278 17.56 30.03 -17.88
CA GLU A 278 18.05 31.14 -18.70
C GLU A 278 19.52 31.47 -18.37
N ALA A 279 19.89 31.51 -17.09
CA ALA A 279 21.28 31.69 -16.66
C ALA A 279 22.21 30.55 -17.11
N ARG A 280 21.70 29.31 -17.18
CA ARG A 280 22.45 28.18 -17.77
C ARG A 280 22.64 28.38 -19.27
N ARG A 281 21.58 28.77 -19.99
CA ARG A 281 21.64 29.04 -21.44
C ARG A 281 22.65 30.14 -21.77
N GLN A 282 22.72 31.21 -20.97
CA GLN A 282 23.74 32.26 -21.15
C GLN A 282 25.18 31.71 -21.01
N ARG A 283 25.42 30.85 -20.01
CA ARG A 283 26.72 30.17 -19.84
C ARG A 283 27.04 29.25 -21.01
N VAL A 284 26.05 28.50 -21.50
CA VAL A 284 26.20 27.65 -22.70
C VAL A 284 26.58 28.50 -23.91
N ALA A 285 25.91 29.65 -24.14
CA ALA A 285 26.23 30.55 -25.24
C ALA A 285 27.69 31.04 -25.20
N GLY A 286 28.20 31.40 -24.01
CA GLY A 286 29.59 31.80 -23.83
C GLY A 286 30.58 30.68 -24.16
N LEU A 287 30.33 29.46 -23.66
CA LEU A 287 31.22 28.32 -23.92
C LEU A 287 31.18 27.83 -25.37
N VAL A 288 30.04 27.98 -26.05
CA VAL A 288 29.93 27.73 -27.50
C VAL A 288 30.74 28.77 -28.29
N ALA A 289 30.76 30.04 -27.85
CA ALA A 289 31.59 31.07 -28.47
C ALA A 289 33.10 30.84 -28.25
N GLU A 290 33.48 30.11 -27.20
CA GLU A 290 34.84 29.61 -26.96
C GLU A 290 35.15 28.31 -27.75
N GLU A 291 34.29 27.91 -28.69
CA GLU A 291 34.42 26.72 -29.55
C GLU A 291 34.52 25.38 -28.80
N LYS A 292 34.06 25.32 -27.54
CA LYS A 292 34.05 24.07 -26.77
C LYS A 292 33.03 23.09 -27.33
N THR A 293 33.37 21.82 -27.28
CA THR A 293 32.49 20.73 -27.70
C THR A 293 31.32 20.55 -26.72
N VAL A 294 30.23 19.93 -27.19
CA VAL A 294 29.06 19.61 -26.34
C VAL A 294 29.46 18.82 -25.10
N THR A 295 30.44 17.92 -25.21
CA THR A 295 30.93 17.08 -24.11
C THR A 295 31.66 17.90 -23.06
N GLU A 296 32.57 18.78 -23.48
CA GLU A 296 33.31 19.67 -22.57
C GLU A 296 32.38 20.68 -21.87
N ILE A 297 31.38 21.20 -22.58
CA ILE A 297 30.35 22.08 -22.00
C ILE A 297 29.53 21.31 -20.96
N ALA A 298 29.15 20.07 -21.25
CA ALA A 298 28.39 19.21 -20.34
C ALA A 298 29.16 18.89 -19.06
N GLU A 299 30.46 18.59 -19.17
CA GLU A 299 31.35 18.36 -18.03
C GLU A 299 31.55 19.64 -17.21
N ALA A 300 31.86 20.77 -17.85
CA ALA A 300 32.09 22.05 -17.18
C ALA A 300 30.87 22.55 -16.39
N LEU A 301 29.66 22.26 -16.88
CA LEU A 301 28.40 22.69 -16.25
C LEU A 301 27.73 21.59 -15.40
N GLY A 302 28.31 20.38 -15.32
CA GLY A 302 27.76 19.27 -14.54
C GLY A 302 26.40 18.76 -15.01
N VAL A 303 26.04 18.96 -16.28
CA VAL A 303 24.74 18.55 -16.86
C VAL A 303 24.92 17.54 -17.98
N SER A 304 23.85 16.88 -18.43
CA SER A 304 23.94 15.91 -19.53
C SER A 304 24.15 16.58 -20.88
N ALA A 305 24.89 15.93 -21.79
CA ALA A 305 25.08 16.40 -23.16
C ALA A 305 23.75 16.68 -23.88
N ARG A 306 22.72 15.87 -23.59
CA ARG A 306 21.35 16.07 -24.09
C ARG A 306 20.73 17.38 -23.60
N THR A 307 20.99 17.78 -22.36
CA THR A 307 20.51 19.07 -21.82
C THR A 307 21.20 20.23 -22.54
N ILE A 308 22.50 20.12 -22.81
CA ILE A 308 23.26 21.12 -23.57
C ILE A 308 22.74 21.24 -25.01
N GLN A 309 22.53 20.12 -25.72
CA GLN A 309 21.95 20.12 -27.07
C GLN A 309 20.59 20.83 -27.11
N ARG A 310 19.74 20.57 -26.12
CA ARG A 310 18.43 21.24 -26.00
C ARG A 310 18.58 22.75 -25.76
N ASP A 311 19.53 23.16 -24.94
CA ASP A 311 19.80 24.57 -24.65
C ASP A 311 20.41 25.29 -25.86
N ILE A 312 21.33 24.66 -26.61
CA ILE A 312 21.87 25.15 -27.89
C ILE A 312 20.76 25.32 -28.93
N SER A 313 19.90 24.30 -29.08
CA SER A 313 18.75 24.33 -29.99
C SER A 313 17.76 25.46 -29.63
N ALA A 314 17.50 25.66 -28.34
CA ALA A 314 16.61 26.72 -27.86
C ALA A 314 17.19 28.13 -28.08
N LEU A 315 18.51 28.26 -28.16
CA LEU A 315 19.22 29.52 -28.46
C LEU A 315 19.42 29.75 -29.96
N GLY A 316 19.11 28.77 -30.81
CA GLY A 316 19.37 28.84 -32.25
C GLY A 316 20.85 28.88 -32.61
N LEU A 317 21.73 28.37 -31.73
CA LEU A 317 23.18 28.33 -31.96
C LEU A 317 23.55 27.13 -32.83
N ARG A 318 24.59 27.29 -33.67
CA ARG A 318 25.14 26.19 -34.47
C ARG A 318 25.81 25.18 -33.53
N GLU A 319 25.52 23.90 -33.68
CA GLU A 319 26.17 22.88 -32.87
C GLU A 319 27.70 22.93 -33.08
N PRO A 320 28.49 23.03 -32.01
CA PRO A 320 29.94 22.95 -32.13
C PRO A 320 30.29 21.55 -32.65
N THR A 321 30.85 21.51 -33.85
CA THR A 321 31.27 20.28 -34.53
C THR A 321 32.28 19.52 -33.67
N GLN A 322 32.11 18.20 -33.55
CA GLN A 322 33.13 17.36 -32.94
C GLN A 322 34.46 17.58 -33.68
N PRO A 323 35.61 17.66 -32.98
CA PRO A 323 36.90 17.57 -33.65
C PRO A 323 36.92 16.23 -34.37
N THR A 324 37.01 16.28 -35.70
CA THR A 324 37.35 15.11 -36.51
C THR A 324 38.63 14.54 -35.92
N GLY A 325 38.58 13.28 -35.46
CA GLY A 325 39.77 12.56 -35.01
C GLY A 325 40.87 12.62 -36.08
N PRO A 326 42.14 12.40 -35.69
CA PRO A 326 43.24 12.45 -36.65
C PRO A 326 42.94 11.51 -37.82
N GLU A 327 43.11 12.03 -39.05
CA GLU A 327 42.88 11.30 -40.30
C GLU A 327 43.49 9.89 -40.20
N GLU A 328 42.66 8.86 -40.41
CA GLU A 328 43.14 7.49 -40.52
C GLU A 328 44.22 7.45 -41.62
N PRO A 329 45.43 6.92 -41.33
CA PRO A 329 46.42 6.73 -42.38
C PRO A 329 45.86 5.76 -43.42
N GLN A 330 45.92 6.19 -44.68
CA GLN A 330 45.45 5.48 -45.85
C GLN A 330 45.87 3.99 -45.82
N GLY A 331 44.85 3.15 -45.98
CA GLY A 331 44.86 1.68 -46.04
C GLY A 331 46.20 0.97 -46.20
N PHE A 332 46.57 0.21 -45.17
CA PHE A 332 47.30 -1.04 -45.39
C PHE A 332 46.30 -2.11 -45.83
N GLY A 333 46.27 -2.39 -47.13
CA GLY A 333 45.48 -3.47 -47.70
C GLY A 333 45.94 -4.82 -47.18
N ILE A 334 45.09 -5.51 -46.42
CA ILE A 334 45.25 -6.93 -46.13
C ILE A 334 44.80 -7.69 -47.38
N VAL A 335 45.76 -8.30 -48.09
CA VAL A 335 45.50 -9.21 -49.21
C VAL A 335 44.93 -10.50 -48.63
N VAL A 336 43.62 -10.69 -48.75
CA VAL A 336 42.99 -12.00 -48.52
C VAL A 336 43.20 -12.82 -49.79
N GLN A 337 44.11 -13.81 -49.74
CA GLN A 337 44.20 -14.83 -50.78
C GLN A 337 42.97 -15.73 -50.70
N GLU A 338 42.16 -15.73 -51.75
CA GLU A 338 41.06 -16.68 -51.96
C GLU A 338 41.62 -18.12 -52.00
N VAL A 339 41.30 -18.91 -51.00
CA VAL A 339 41.48 -20.37 -51.05
C VAL A 339 40.30 -20.94 -51.85
N ARG A 340 40.55 -21.31 -53.11
CA ARG A 340 39.59 -22.07 -53.93
C ARG A 340 39.55 -23.51 -53.43
N LEU A 341 38.40 -23.93 -52.89
CA LEU A 341 38.08 -25.34 -52.68
C LEU A 341 37.85 -25.98 -54.05
N GLY A 342 38.88 -26.65 -54.56
CA GLY A 342 38.79 -27.51 -55.73
C GLY A 342 38.15 -28.85 -55.36
N GLU A 343 37.03 -29.14 -55.99
CA GLU A 343 36.43 -30.47 -56.07
C GLU A 343 37.44 -31.44 -56.71
N THR A 344 37.76 -32.57 -56.06
CA THR A 344 37.83 -33.85 -56.78
C THR A 344 37.86 -35.08 -55.87
N SER A 345 36.90 -35.95 -56.15
CA SER A 345 36.96 -37.42 -56.17
C SER A 345 37.40 -38.18 -54.92
N TRP A 346 36.36 -38.67 -54.23
CA TRP A 346 36.28 -40.03 -53.71
C TRP A 346 37.05 -41.07 -54.55
N GLN A 347 38.03 -41.72 -53.93
CA GLN A 347 38.43 -43.09 -54.22
C GLN A 347 38.58 -43.80 -52.87
N GLY A 348 37.68 -44.72 -52.59
CA GLY A 348 37.80 -45.59 -51.41
C GLY A 348 38.76 -46.73 -51.67
N VAL A 349 39.38 -47.24 -50.61
CA VAL A 349 39.57 -48.68 -50.35
C VAL A 349 39.74 -48.84 -48.82
N ASP A 350 38.76 -49.53 -48.23
CA ASP A 350 38.76 -50.59 -47.19
C ASP A 350 39.90 -50.80 -46.17
N PRO A 351 39.60 -51.52 -45.05
CA PRO A 351 40.22 -51.41 -43.74
C PRO A 351 41.16 -52.60 -43.44
N GLU A 352 41.70 -52.61 -42.21
CA GLU A 352 42.62 -53.60 -41.62
C GLU A 352 44.12 -53.36 -41.87
N ALA A 353 44.77 -52.72 -40.88
CA ALA A 353 46.03 -53.18 -40.25
C ALA A 353 46.31 -52.33 -39.00
#